data_AF-A0A3D8JNW1-F1
#
_entry.id   AF-A0A3D8JNW1-F1
#
_cell.length_a   1.000
_cell.length_b   1.000
_cell.length_c   1.000
_cell.angle_alpha   90.00
_cell.angle_beta   90.00
_cell.angle_gamma   90.00
#
_symmetry.space_group_name_H-M   'P 1'
#
loop_
_entity.id
_entity.type
_entity.pdbx_description
1 polymer ?
#
loop_
_entity_poly.entity_id
_entity_poly.type
_entity_poly.pdbx_seq_one_letter_code
_entity_poly.pdbx_strand_id
1 'polypeptide(L)' 'NIAIGPILLGAAKPVHVLTESATVRRIVNMTAMLVADVAAIQASPASAKQLG' A
#
# COMPACT_ATOMS: atom_id res chain seq x y z
N ASN A 1 -18.11 10.18 -2.42
CA ASN A 1 -17.99 8.73 -2.17
C ASN A 1 -16.55 8.26 -2.39
N ILE A 2 -15.63 8.62 -1.50
CA ILE A 2 -14.25 8.08 -1.51
C ILE A 2 -14.19 7.07 -0.39
N ALA A 3 -14.53 5.82 -0.68
CA ALA A 3 -14.15 4.74 0.22
C ALA A 3 -12.66 4.47 0.02
N ILE A 4 -11.83 4.44 1.05
CA ILE A 4 -10.51 3.82 0.95
C ILE A 4 -10.72 2.36 1.34
N GLY A 5 -10.38 1.44 0.44
CA GLY A 5 -10.70 0.01 0.57
C GLY A 5 -9.90 -0.67 1.70
N PRO A 6 -10.29 -1.87 2.14
CA PRO A 6 -9.73 -2.54 3.31
C PRO A 6 -8.22 -2.69 3.18
N ILE A 7 -7.53 -2.17 4.20
CA ILE A 7 -6.07 -2.19 4.34
C ILE A 7 -5.73 -3.36 5.25
N LEU A 8 -4.84 -4.25 4.80
CA LEU A 8 -4.37 -5.36 5.64
C LEU A 8 -3.29 -4.86 6.61
N LEU A 9 -3.53 -5.06 7.91
CA LEU A 9 -2.54 -4.84 8.96
C LEU A 9 -1.70 -6.10 9.16
N GLY A 10 -0.40 -5.94 9.36
CA GLY A 10 0.53 -7.06 9.61
C GLY A 10 1.03 -7.79 8.36
N ALA A 11 0.65 -7.35 7.17
CA ALA A 11 1.24 -7.86 5.93
C ALA A 11 2.69 -7.38 5.80
N ALA A 12 3.57 -8.24 5.29
CA ALA A 12 4.98 -7.90 5.04
C ALA A 12 5.17 -6.79 3.99
N LYS A 13 4.14 -6.54 3.17
CA LYS A 13 4.06 -5.48 2.16
C LYS A 13 2.66 -4.87 2.18
N PRO A 14 2.47 -3.61 1.75
CA PRO A 14 1.15 -2.99 1.64
C PRO A 14 0.22 -3.77 0.71
N VAL A 15 -1.02 -4.01 1.16
CA VAL A 15 -2.05 -4.71 0.37
C VAL A 15 -3.38 -3.97 0.51
N HIS A 16 -3.96 -3.63 -0.64
CA HIS A 16 -5.26 -2.98 -0.78
C HIS A 16 -6.20 -3.88 -1.59
N VAL A 17 -7.36 -4.26 -1.04
CA VAL A 17 -8.34 -5.10 -1.73
C VAL A 17 -9.49 -4.25 -2.27
N LEU A 18 -9.84 -4.46 -3.55
CA LEU A 18 -10.94 -3.77 -4.22
C LEU A 18 -12.12 -4.71 -4.46
N THR A 19 -13.32 -4.15 -4.46
CA THR A 19 -14.54 -4.86 -4.89
C THR A 19 -14.61 -4.92 -6.41
N GLU A 20 -15.31 -5.91 -6.96
CA GLU A 20 -15.51 -6.07 -8.41
C GLU A 20 -16.18 -4.85 -9.08
N SER A 21 -16.95 -4.09 -8.30
CA SER A 21 -17.60 -2.84 -8.72
C SER A 21 -16.67 -1.62 -8.82
N ALA A 22 -15.35 -1.78 -8.62
CA ALA A 22 -14.41 -0.67 -8.66
C ALA A 22 -14.28 -0.06 -10.07
N THR A 23 -14.39 1.26 -10.15
CA THR A 23 -14.18 1.99 -11.41
C THR A 23 -12.69 2.16 -11.71
N VAL A 24 -12.34 2.44 -12.98
CA VAL A 24 -10.95 2.64 -13.42
C VAL A 24 -10.23 3.71 -12.60
N ARG A 25 -10.88 4.86 -12.35
CA ARG A 25 -10.31 5.93 -11.50
C ARG A 25 -9.96 5.41 -10.10
N ARG A 26 -10.80 4.54 -9.53
CA ARG A 26 -10.59 3.98 -8.20
C ARG A 26 -9.39 3.02 -8.20
N ILE A 27 -9.25 2.19 -9.23
CA ILE A 27 -8.09 1.30 -9.40
C ILE A 27 -6.81 2.13 -9.44
N VAL A 28 -6.74 3.14 -10.32
CA VAL A 28 -5.55 4.00 -10.46
C VAL A 28 -5.21 4.72 -9.15
N ASN A 29 -6.20 5.32 -8.50
CA ASN A 29 -5.98 6.04 -7.25
C ASN A 29 -5.48 5.11 -6.13
N MET A 30 -5.99 3.88 -6.04
CA MET A 30 -5.57 2.92 -5.01
C MET A 30 -4.18 2.35 -5.28
N THR A 31 -3.80 2.17 -6.55
CA THR A 31 -2.42 1.84 -6.92
C THR A 31 -1.45 2.96 -6.56
N ALA A 32 -1.81 4.22 -6.82
CA ALA A 32 -0.98 5.37 -6.45
C ALA A 32 -0.74 5.44 -4.93
N MET A 33 -1.79 5.16 -4.14
CA MET A 33 -1.66 5.03 -2.67
C MET A 33 -0.73 3.88 -2.29
N LEU A 34 -0.88 2.70 -2.88
CA LEU A 34 -0.02 1.54 -2.61
C LEU A 34 1.46 1.87 -2.85
N VAL A 35 1.76 2.58 -3.94
CA VAL A 35 3.13 2.98 -4.28
C VAL A 35 3.68 3.95 -3.23
N ALA A 36 2.88 4.91 -2.76
CA ALA A 36 3.27 5.82 -1.69
C ALA A 36 3.57 5.07 -0.38
N ASP A 37 2.74 4.09 -0.01
CA ASP A 37 2.96 3.25 1.17
C ASP A 37 4.28 2.47 1.08
N VAL A 38 4.57 1.87 -0.08
CA VAL A 38 5.84 1.17 -0.32
C VAL A 38 7.02 2.12 -0.23
N ALA A 39 6.92 3.31 -0.82
CA ALA A 39 7.98 4.31 -0.77
C ALA A 39 8.28 4.76 0.68
N ALA A 40 7.24 4.94 1.50
CA ALA A 40 7.38 5.30 2.91
C ALA A 40 8.06 4.18 3.73
N ILE A 41 7.76 2.91 3.45
CA ILE A 41 8.45 1.77 4.08
C ILE A 41 9.93 1.74 3.69
N GLN A 42 10.24 1.95 2.41
CA GLN A 42 11.64 1.96 1.94
C GLN A 42 12.44 3.16 2.48
N ALA A 43 11.77 4.28 2.74
CA ALA A 43 12.39 5.44 3.38
C ALA A 43 12.78 5.19 4.85
N SER A 44 12.26 4.14 5.49
CA SER A 44 12.65 3.75 6.84
C SER A 44 13.90 2.83 6.79
N PRO A 45 15.07 3.26 7.28
CA PRO A 45 16.35 2.59 7.07
C PRO A 45 16.58 1.41 8.03
N ALA A 46 15.66 0.44 8.08
CA ALA A 46 15.78 -0.73 8.95
C ALA A 46 16.70 -1.84 8.40
N SER A 47 17.20 -1.75 7.16
CA SER A 47 18.09 -2.77 6.57
C SER A 47 19.60 -2.48 6.72
N ALA A 48 20.00 -1.46 7.47
CA ALA A 48 21.43 -1.12 7.66
C ALA A 48 22.06 -1.61 8.98
N LYS A 49 21.34 -2.32 9.87
CA LYS A 49 21.82 -2.61 11.24
C LYS A 49 21.82 -4.08 11.68
N GLN A 50 21.71 -5.05 10.76
CA GLN A 50 21.68 -6.47 11.15
C GLN A 50 22.76 -7.37 10.54
N LEU A 51 23.86 -6.80 10.05
CA LEU A 51 25.12 -7.48 9.76
C LEU A 51 26.22 -6.50 10.21
N GLY A 52 26.97 -6.68 11.30
CA GLY A 52 27.29 -7.94 11.96
C GLY A 52 28.25 -8.72 11.09
#